data_AF-A0A7C8YPC6-F1
#
_entry.id   AF-A0A7C8YPC6-F1
#
_cell.length_a   1.000
_cell.length_b   1.000
_cell.length_c   1.000
_cell.angle_alpha   90.00
_cell.angle_beta   90.00
_cell.angle_gamma   90.00
#
_symmetry.space_group_name_H-M   'P 1'
#
loop_
_entity.id
_entity.type
_entity.pdbx_description
1 polymer ?
#
loop_
_entity_poly.entity_id
_entity_poly.type
_entity_poly.pdbx_seq_one_letter_code
_entity_poly.pdbx_strand_id
1 'polypeptide(L)'
;DDGSNGSFSPDETKKLHSSLAREKLAAAAAKKEKAMRVKADSIEDEAWELLRESIVYYCGHPVGTIAANDPSSTSILNYDQVFIRDFVPSGIAFLLKGEYDIVRNFILHTLQLQVK
;
A
#
# COMPACT_ATOMS: atom_id res chain seq x y z
N ASP A 1 55.14 42.72 -12.46
CA ASP A 1 55.23 41.34 -12.98
C ASP A 1 55.06 40.35 -11.84
N ASP A 2 54.02 39.54 -11.75
CA ASP A 2 52.94 39.25 -12.70
C ASP A 2 51.59 39.28 -11.98
N GLY A 3 50.57 39.81 -12.66
CA GLY A 3 49.18 39.78 -12.23
C GLY A 3 48.40 38.92 -13.19
N SER A 4 48.48 37.60 -13.03
CA SER A 4 47.70 36.64 -13.80
C SER A 4 46.22 36.68 -13.40
N ASN A 5 45.49 37.65 -13.97
CA ASN A 5 44.02 37.64 -14.00
C ASN A 5 43.58 36.56 -15.00
N GLY A 6 43.34 35.35 -14.49
CA GLY A 6 42.74 34.26 -15.27
C GLY A 6 41.34 34.65 -15.73
N SER A 7 41.21 35.00 -17.02
CA SER A 7 39.93 35.22 -17.67
C SER A 7 39.18 33.89 -17.77
N PHE A 8 38.15 33.73 -16.95
CA PHE A 8 37.29 32.54 -16.99
C PHE A 8 36.63 32.42 -18.38
N SER A 9 36.82 31.29 -19.05
CA SER A 9 36.27 31.08 -20.39
C SER A 9 34.73 31.01 -20.32
N PRO A 10 33.99 31.66 -21.24
CA PRO A 10 32.51 31.58 -21.30
C PRO A 10 31.95 30.15 -21.40
N ASP A 11 32.77 29.17 -21.79
CA ASP A 11 32.39 27.75 -21.85
C ASP A 11 32.39 27.06 -20.48
N GLU A 12 33.27 27.46 -19.56
CA GLU A 12 33.37 26.86 -18.22
C GLU A 12 32.18 27.27 -17.33
N THR A 13 31.73 28.52 -17.45
CA THR A 13 30.54 29.02 -16.75
C THR A 13 29.25 28.36 -17.23
N LYS A 14 29.10 28.14 -18.55
CA LYS A 14 27.95 27.41 -19.12
C LYS A 14 27.92 25.95 -18.67
N LYS A 15 29.08 25.28 -18.64
CA LYS A 15 29.20 23.89 -18.20
C LYS A 15 28.83 23.74 -16.72
N LEU A 16 29.30 24.65 -15.87
CA LEU A 16 28.97 24.67 -14.43
C LEU A 16 27.46 24.87 -14.18
N HIS A 17 26.84 25.83 -14.88
CA HIS A 17 25.38 26.05 -14.80
C HIS A 17 24.58 24.82 -15.26
N SER A 18 25.05 24.12 -16.31
CA SER A 18 24.39 22.90 -16.80
C SER A 18 24.48 21.72 -15.83
N SER A 19 25.58 21.61 -15.08
CA SER A 19 25.77 20.60 -14.03
C SER A 19 24.85 20.86 -12.84
N LEU A 20 24.85 22.09 -12.35
CA LEU A 20 23.96 22.53 -11.27
C LEU A 20 22.47 22.33 -11.62
N ALA A 21 22.08 22.56 -12.88
CA ALA A 21 20.72 22.32 -13.33
C ALA A 21 20.34 20.82 -13.27
N ARG A 22 21.24 19.93 -13.69
CA ARG A 22 21.05 18.47 -13.63
C ARG A 22 20.96 17.95 -12.20
N GLU A 23 21.83 18.42 -11.31
CA GLU A 23 21.80 18.06 -9.89
C GLU A 23 20.49 18.50 -9.21
N LYS A 24 20.02 19.73 -9.52
CA LYS A 24 18.72 20.21 -9.02
C LYS A 24 17.54 19.37 -9.51
N LEU A 25 17.56 18.94 -10.78
CA LEU A 25 16.54 18.05 -11.34
C LEU A 25 16.56 16.66 -10.68
N ALA A 26 17.74 16.08 -10.46
CA ALA A 26 17.89 14.79 -9.79
C ALA A 26 17.41 14.87 -8.32
N ALA A 27 17.77 15.93 -7.59
CA ALA A 27 17.31 16.15 -6.22
C ALA A 27 15.80 16.34 -6.15
N ALA A 28 15.19 17.05 -7.11
CA ALA A 28 13.73 17.21 -7.18
C ALA A 28 13.02 15.88 -7.47
N ALA A 29 13.58 15.04 -8.36
CA ALA A 29 13.05 13.71 -8.65
C ALA A 29 13.09 12.79 -7.42
N ALA A 30 14.22 12.74 -6.71
CA ALA A 30 14.35 11.95 -5.49
C ALA A 30 13.41 12.44 -4.37
N LYS A 31 13.22 13.76 -4.24
CA LYS A 31 12.27 14.34 -3.27
C LYS A 31 10.82 13.99 -3.62
N LYS A 32 10.48 13.99 -4.92
CA LYS A 32 9.16 13.56 -5.41
C LYS A 32 8.92 12.07 -5.17
N GLU A 33 9.91 11.22 -5.44
CA GLU A 33 9.83 9.78 -5.17
C GLU A 33 9.64 9.50 -3.68
N LYS A 34 10.43 10.14 -2.81
CA LYS A 34 10.28 10.00 -1.36
C LYS A 34 8.90 10.43 -0.88
N ALA A 35 8.38 11.56 -1.37
CA ALA A 35 7.04 12.03 -1.03
C ALA A 35 5.94 11.06 -1.51
N MET A 36 6.12 10.46 -2.71
CA MET A 36 5.20 9.45 -3.23
C MET A 36 5.21 8.17 -2.42
N ARG A 37 6.39 7.70 -1.98
CA ARG A 37 6.53 6.53 -1.09
C ARG A 37 5.83 6.76 0.25
N VAL A 38 6.09 7.89 0.91
CA VAL A 38 5.42 8.25 2.18
C VAL A 38 3.89 8.28 2.03
N LYS A 39 3.39 8.79 0.90
CA LYS A 39 1.95 8.78 0.63
C LYS A 39 1.42 7.37 0.38
N ALA A 40 2.17 6.52 -0.32
CA ALA A 40 1.79 5.13 -0.56
C ALA A 40 1.74 4.34 0.76
N ASP A 41 2.74 4.50 1.63
CA ASP A 41 2.78 3.87 2.95
C ASP A 41 1.54 4.27 3.79
N SER A 42 1.17 5.56 3.78
CA SER A 42 -0.05 6.04 4.45
C SER A 42 -1.35 5.42 3.92
N ILE A 43 -1.44 5.16 2.61
CA ILE A 43 -2.62 4.54 2.00
C ILE A 43 -2.64 3.04 2.31
N GLU A 44 -1.47 2.40 2.33
CA GLU A 44 -1.33 1.00 2.71
C GLU A 44 -1.76 0.78 4.18
N ASP A 45 -1.32 1.66 5.09
CA ASP A 45 -1.70 1.59 6.51
C ASP A 45 -3.23 1.73 6.68
N GLU A 46 -3.85 2.73 6.04
CA GLU A 46 -5.31 2.92 6.05
C GLU A 46 -6.04 1.70 5.46
N ALA A 47 -5.55 1.15 4.35
CA ALA A 47 -6.13 -0.03 3.74
C ALA A 47 -6.06 -1.26 4.66
N TRP A 48 -4.96 -1.42 5.40
CA TRP A 48 -4.83 -2.49 6.40
C TRP A 48 -5.78 -2.32 7.58
N GLU A 49 -5.99 -1.09 8.06
CA GLU A 49 -6.96 -0.81 9.12
C GLU A 49 -8.36 -1.21 8.67
N LEU A 50 -8.80 -0.75 7.50
CA LEU A 50 -10.11 -1.09 6.94
C LEU A 50 -10.28 -2.60 6.69
N LEU A 51 -9.23 -3.27 6.21
CA LEU A 51 -9.25 -4.73 6.03
C LEU A 51 -9.40 -5.46 7.37
N ARG A 52 -8.74 -5.01 8.44
CA ARG A 52 -8.87 -5.60 9.77
C ARG A 52 -10.23 -5.37 10.40
N GLU A 53 -10.83 -4.20 10.19
CA GLU A 53 -12.20 -3.91 10.61
C GLU A 53 -13.23 -4.83 9.94
N SER A 54 -12.93 -5.33 8.74
CA SER A 54 -13.81 -6.25 8.02
C SER A 54 -13.78 -7.71 8.53
N ILE A 55 -12.88 -8.06 9.46
CA ILE A 55 -12.70 -9.45 9.92
C ILE A 55 -13.93 -9.95 10.67
N VAL A 56 -14.41 -11.12 10.28
CA VAL A 56 -15.45 -11.88 10.98
C VAL A 56 -14.81 -12.87 11.94
N TYR A 57 -15.30 -12.88 13.18
CA TYR A 57 -14.88 -13.84 14.21
C TYR A 57 -15.98 -14.86 14.51
N TYR A 58 -15.60 -16.12 14.62
CA TYR A 58 -16.46 -17.21 15.07
C TYR A 58 -15.78 -17.96 16.21
N CYS A 59 -16.47 -18.08 17.35
CA CYS A 59 -15.90 -18.66 18.58
C CYS A 59 -14.54 -18.05 18.96
N GLY A 60 -14.37 -16.74 18.78
CA GLY A 60 -13.13 -16.02 19.10
C GLY A 60 -11.99 -16.19 18.08
N HIS A 61 -12.20 -16.93 16.99
CA HIS A 61 -11.19 -17.14 15.95
C HIS A 61 -11.56 -16.32 14.69
N PRO A 62 -10.59 -15.70 13.99
CA PRO A 62 -10.88 -15.02 12.73
C PRO A 62 -11.18 -16.07 11.66
N VAL A 63 -12.27 -15.89 10.91
CA VAL A 63 -12.78 -16.89 9.95
C VAL A 63 -13.06 -16.35 8.55
N GLY A 64 -12.92 -15.06 8.31
CA GLY A 64 -13.21 -14.45 7.02
C GLY A 64 -13.28 -12.92 7.08
N THR A 65 -13.69 -12.29 5.99
CA THR A 65 -13.99 -10.85 5.93
C THR A 65 -15.41 -10.64 5.39
N ILE A 66 -16.14 -9.66 5.92
CA ILE A 66 -17.43 -9.25 5.36
C ILE A 66 -17.23 -8.65 3.97
N ALA A 67 -18.26 -8.73 3.11
CA ALA A 67 -18.17 -8.20 1.75
C ALA A 67 -18.19 -6.67 1.70
N ALA A 68 -18.90 -6.00 2.62
CA ALA A 68 -18.80 -4.55 2.77
C ALA A 68 -19.05 -4.11 4.22
N ASN A 69 -18.20 -3.20 4.70
CA ASN A 69 -18.38 -2.48 5.96
C ASN A 69 -18.97 -1.09 5.67
N ASP A 70 -20.22 -1.02 5.19
CA ASP A 70 -20.88 0.25 4.83
C ASP A 70 -21.95 0.65 5.89
N PRO A 71 -21.63 1.59 6.79
CA PRO A 71 -22.57 2.08 7.80
C PRO A 71 -23.70 2.94 7.23
N SER A 72 -23.60 3.36 5.96
CA SER A 72 -24.63 4.16 5.27
C SER A 72 -25.71 3.31 4.59
N SER A 73 -25.49 2.00 4.46
CA SER A 73 -26.44 1.10 3.81
C SER A 73 -27.63 0.80 4.75
N THR A 74 -28.85 1.14 4.31
CA THR A 74 -30.09 0.89 5.05
C THR A 74 -30.68 -0.51 4.80
N SER A 75 -30.21 -1.19 3.76
CA SER A 75 -30.57 -2.57 3.44
C SER A 75 -29.32 -3.45 3.48
N ILE A 76 -29.23 -4.31 4.50
CA ILE A 76 -28.19 -5.34 4.61
C ILE A 76 -28.52 -6.45 3.60
N LEU A 77 -28.27 -6.17 2.32
CA LEU A 77 -28.32 -7.15 1.24
C LEU A 77 -27.05 -8.00 1.38
N ASN A 78 -27.06 -9.01 2.24
CA ASN A 78 -26.02 -10.03 2.47
C ASN A 78 -24.53 -9.58 2.57
N TYR A 79 -24.25 -8.28 2.56
CA TYR A 79 -22.89 -7.74 2.60
C TYR A 79 -22.22 -7.84 3.97
N ASP A 80 -23.01 -8.15 5.00
CA ASP A 80 -22.55 -8.53 6.33
C ASP A 80 -22.06 -9.99 6.41
N GLN A 81 -22.11 -10.73 5.30
CA GLN A 81 -21.69 -12.13 5.21
C GLN A 81 -20.32 -12.29 4.54
N VAL A 82 -19.70 -13.44 4.79
CA VAL A 82 -18.44 -13.84 4.16
C VAL A 82 -18.73 -14.56 2.84
N PHE A 83 -18.34 -13.95 1.72
CA PHE A 83 -18.37 -14.61 0.41
C PHE A 83 -17.03 -15.24 0.09
N ILE A 84 -17.04 -16.48 -0.40
CA ILE A 84 -15.81 -17.20 -0.74
C ILE A 84 -14.96 -16.42 -1.74
N ARG A 85 -15.59 -15.93 -2.81
CA ARG A 85 -14.91 -15.15 -3.86
C ARG A 85 -14.26 -13.88 -3.30
N ASP A 86 -14.97 -13.19 -2.41
CA ASP A 86 -14.55 -11.89 -1.91
C ASP A 86 -13.48 -12.03 -0.81
N PHE A 87 -13.44 -13.18 -0.11
CA PHE A 87 -12.38 -13.49 0.83
C PHE A 87 -11.05 -13.85 0.16
N VAL A 88 -11.02 -14.35 -1.09
CA VAL A 88 -9.76 -14.75 -1.77
C VAL A 88 -8.68 -13.65 -1.74
N PRO A 89 -8.95 -12.40 -2.18
CA PRO A 89 -7.95 -11.33 -2.12
C PRO A 89 -7.52 -11.00 -0.67
N SER A 90 -8.45 -10.96 0.28
CA SER A 90 -8.15 -10.75 1.71
C SER A 90 -7.24 -11.85 2.26
N GLY A 91 -7.56 -13.11 1.95
CA GLY A 91 -6.77 -14.27 2.35
C GLY A 91 -5.34 -14.18 1.83
N ILE A 92 -5.14 -13.84 0.55
CA ILE A 92 -3.81 -13.64 -0.02
C ILE A 92 -3.05 -12.51 0.70
N ALA A 93 -3.71 -11.40 1.02
CA ALA A 93 -3.08 -10.30 1.76
C ALA A 93 -2.59 -10.76 3.14
N PHE A 94 -3.43 -11.46 3.91
CA PHE A 94 -3.04 -12.00 5.21
C PHE A 94 -1.92 -13.04 5.13
N LEU A 95 -1.92 -13.91 4.11
CA LEU A 95 -0.83 -14.85 3.85
C LEU A 95 0.51 -14.13 3.62
N LEU A 96 0.50 -13.06 2.81
CA LEU A 96 1.70 -12.26 2.54
C LEU A 96 2.18 -11.49 3.77
N LYS A 97 1.27 -11.14 4.69
CA LYS A 97 1.59 -10.50 5.97
C LYS A 97 2.08 -11.48 7.05
N GLY A 98 1.95 -12.79 6.83
CA GLY A 98 2.29 -13.82 7.81
C GLY A 98 1.18 -14.13 8.83
N GLU A 99 -0.04 -13.64 8.59
CA GLU A 99 -1.21 -13.81 9.45
C GLU A 99 -2.04 -15.03 8.97
N TYR A 100 -1.55 -16.25 9.21
CA TYR A 100 -2.10 -17.46 8.58
C TYR A 100 -3.42 -17.98 9.17
N ASP A 101 -3.75 -17.62 10.41
CA ASP A 101 -4.85 -18.22 11.15
C ASP A 101 -6.21 -17.97 10.50
N ILE A 102 -6.46 -16.76 9.98
CA ILE A 102 -7.72 -16.41 9.33
C ILE A 102 -7.98 -17.28 8.08
N VAL A 103 -6.95 -17.55 7.30
CA VAL A 103 -7.04 -18.38 6.08
C VAL A 103 -7.24 -19.84 6.45
N ARG A 104 -6.51 -20.33 7.45
CA ARG A 104 -6.67 -21.70 7.96
C ARG A 104 -8.10 -21.95 8.44
N ASN A 105 -8.63 -21.06 9.26
CA ASN A 105 -9.96 -21.21 9.84
C ASN A 105 -11.06 -21.06 8.80
N PHE A 106 -10.91 -20.12 7.84
CA PHE A 106 -11.81 -19.99 6.70
C PHE A 106 -11.95 -21.31 5.94
N ILE A 107 -10.84 -21.98 5.59
CA ILE A 107 -10.87 -23.26 4.86
C ILE A 107 -11.54 -24.35 5.70
N LEU A 108 -11.21 -24.46 6.98
CA LEU A 108 -11.79 -25.49 7.85
C LEU A 108 -13.30 -25.34 8.00
N HIS A 109 -13.79 -24.11 8.19
CA HIS A 109 -15.22 -23.86 8.35
C HIS A 109 -15.99 -23.96 7.04
N THR A 110 -15.43 -23.50 5.92
CA THR A 110 -16.06 -23.68 4.61
C THR A 110 -16.15 -25.15 4.20
N LEU A 111 -15.16 -25.98 4.55
CA LEU A 111 -15.20 -27.42 4.35
C LEU A 111 -16.33 -28.09 5.15
N GLN A 112 -16.60 -27.62 6.38
CA GLN A 112 -17.70 -28.12 7.21
C GLN A 112 -19.09 -27.80 6.63
N LEU A 113 -19.20 -26.73 5.85
CA LEU A 113 -20.43 -26.31 5.19
C LEU A 113 -20.70 -27.04 3.87
N GLN A 114 -19.75 -27.85 3.39
CA GLN A 114 -19.90 -28.61 2.16
C GLN A 114 -20.95 -29.72 2.32
N VAL A 115 -21.97 -29.72 1.47
CA VAL A 115 -22.95 -30.81 1.39
C VAL A 115 -22.27 -32.08 0.90
N LYS A 116 -22.53 -33.22 1.55
CA LYS A 116 -22.03 -34.54 1.17
C LYS A 116 -22.76 -35.10 -0.04
#